data_AF-A0A3D8K794-F1
#
_entry.id   AF-A0A3D8K794-F1
#
_cell.length_a   1.000
_cell.length_b   1.000
_cell.length_c   1.000
_cell.angle_alpha   90.00
_cell.angle_beta   90.00
_cell.angle_gamma   90.00
#
_symmetry.space_group_name_H-M   'P 1'
#
loop_
_entity.id
_entity.type
_entity.pdbx_description
1 polymer ?
#
loop_
_entity_poly.entity_id
_entity_poly.type
_entity_poly.pdbx_seq_one_letter_code
_entity_poly.pdbx_strand_id
1 'polypeptide(L)'
;MSVNVSTNGNAQSASLDLSAPDSFSSPDKAVANYDAIYDSALKSIQQMLQQLFAQEGPIDAGGADSSDQSGSGMTAQSASGALASYMHENGINTLDPNQLYQMAYNPKSGTPSAVSDAAKFMLENPDTFNQIETHDVAGADGIAGVNDFDWAAQGGLSSASNEDDTQSMDDPMDLDPTDDSGAPMDAQSASGAMSACMRDQGNWTVDPNKLYQMAYNPSAGTTPEDSAAAKFMLSHPDTYNQIETHDVAGADGIAGVNDFDWAAQGGLDQNA
;
A
#
# COMPACT_ATOMS: atom_id res chain seq x y z
N MET A 1 -39.33 26.08 -68.82
CA MET A 1 -39.22 27.24 -67.92
C MET A 1 -37.74 27.46 -67.68
N SER A 2 -37.14 28.39 -68.44
CA SER A 2 -36.74 29.75 -67.98
C SER A 2 -35.32 29.71 -67.38
N VAL A 3 -34.30 29.86 -68.21
CA VAL A 3 -33.47 31.06 -68.51
C VAL A 3 -32.36 31.36 -67.50
N ASN A 4 -31.19 31.61 -68.09
CA ASN A 4 -29.87 31.88 -67.52
C ASN A 4 -29.69 33.40 -67.35
N VAL A 5 -29.10 33.89 -66.25
CA VAL A 5 -28.58 35.28 -66.12
C VAL A 5 -27.33 35.30 -65.24
N SER A 6 -26.22 35.77 -65.81
CA SER A 6 -25.05 36.29 -65.09
C SER A 6 -25.25 37.76 -64.72
N THR A 7 -24.75 38.18 -63.56
CA THR A 7 -24.37 39.58 -63.32
C THR A 7 -23.12 39.69 -62.46
N ASN A 8 -22.13 40.39 -63.02
CA ASN A 8 -20.94 40.96 -62.40
C ASN A 8 -21.34 42.07 -61.40
N GLY A 9 -20.59 42.21 -60.29
CA GLY A 9 -20.76 43.31 -59.34
C GLY A 9 -19.48 43.60 -58.58
N ASN A 10 -18.63 44.44 -59.18
CA ASN A 10 -17.49 45.08 -58.54
C ASN A 10 -17.98 46.37 -57.85
N ALA A 11 -17.69 46.55 -56.56
CA ALA A 11 -17.86 47.82 -55.86
C ALA A 11 -16.64 48.11 -54.98
N GLN A 12 -15.92 49.16 -55.36
CA GLN A 12 -14.84 49.78 -54.61
C GLN A 12 -15.36 50.58 -53.42
N SER A 13 -14.43 50.77 -52.46
CA SER A 13 -14.19 51.95 -51.61
C SER A 13 -15.18 52.28 -50.50
N ALA A 14 -14.67 52.17 -49.26
CA ALA A 14 -14.59 53.32 -48.36
C ALA A 14 -13.46 53.11 -47.34
N SER A 15 -12.39 53.90 -47.47
CA SER A 15 -11.43 54.19 -46.41
C SER A 15 -12.03 55.28 -45.52
N LEU A 16 -12.13 55.02 -44.22
CA LEU A 16 -12.29 56.05 -43.20
C LEU A 16 -11.19 55.86 -42.15
N ASP A 17 -10.25 56.78 -42.24
CA ASP A 17 -9.27 57.18 -41.22
C ASP A 17 -9.99 57.86 -40.04
N LEU A 18 -9.57 57.55 -38.81
CA LEU A 18 -9.64 58.43 -37.63
C LEU A 18 -8.82 57.83 -36.46
N SER A 19 -7.56 58.27 -36.39
CA SER A 19 -6.84 58.78 -35.19
C SER A 19 -7.08 58.15 -33.79
N ALA A 20 -5.95 57.77 -33.16
CA ALA A 20 -5.66 57.27 -31.80
C ALA A 20 -6.24 58.08 -30.60
N PRO A 21 -5.95 57.77 -29.31
CA PRO A 21 -5.27 56.63 -28.68
C PRO A 21 -6.13 55.94 -27.59
N ASP A 22 -5.77 54.76 -27.09
CA ASP A 22 -5.85 54.46 -25.65
C ASP A 22 -5.30 53.08 -25.28
N SER A 23 -4.48 53.10 -24.25
CA SER A 23 -3.88 51.97 -23.57
C SER A 23 -4.94 51.13 -22.86
N PHE A 24 -5.04 49.85 -23.20
CA PHE A 24 -5.53 48.84 -22.27
C PHE A 24 -4.55 47.68 -22.24
N SER A 25 -3.76 47.64 -21.17
CA SER A 25 -3.03 46.46 -20.74
C SER A 25 -3.96 45.26 -20.76
N SER A 26 -3.56 44.21 -21.47
CA SER A 26 -4.14 42.89 -21.22
C SER A 26 -3.87 42.52 -19.77
N PRO A 27 -4.87 42.13 -18.97
CA PRO A 27 -4.59 41.43 -17.74
C PRO A 27 -3.96 40.09 -18.14
N ASP A 28 -2.68 39.98 -17.82
CA ASP A 28 -1.95 38.74 -17.76
C ASP A 28 -2.82 37.73 -17.00
N LYS A 29 -3.44 36.78 -17.73
CA LYS A 29 -4.06 35.63 -17.11
C LYS A 29 -2.92 34.79 -16.58
N ALA A 30 -2.46 35.12 -15.38
CA ALA A 30 -1.83 34.16 -14.51
C ALA A 30 -2.83 33.02 -14.35
N VAL A 31 -2.68 31.98 -15.17
CA VAL A 31 -3.30 30.68 -14.94
C VAL A 31 -2.78 30.28 -13.57
N ALA A 32 -3.63 30.38 -12.55
CA ALA A 32 -3.28 29.91 -11.22
C ALA A 32 -2.85 28.45 -11.40
N ASN A 33 -1.59 28.16 -11.08
CA ASN A 33 -1.06 26.82 -11.14
C ASN A 33 -1.67 26.06 -9.95
N TYR A 34 -2.88 25.54 -10.16
CA TYR A 34 -3.65 24.85 -9.14
C TYR A 34 -2.91 23.61 -8.62
N ASP A 35 -2.08 22.96 -9.45
CA ASP A 35 -1.23 21.85 -9.04
C ASP A 35 -0.16 22.32 -8.05
N ALA A 36 0.53 23.44 -8.33
CA ALA A 36 1.51 24.00 -7.40
C ALA A 36 0.88 24.53 -6.11
N ILE A 37 -0.35 25.04 -6.18
CA ILE A 37 -1.11 25.50 -5.00
C ILE A 37 -1.56 24.30 -4.16
N TYR A 38 -1.96 23.19 -4.80
CA TYR A 38 -2.33 21.96 -4.12
C TYR A 38 -1.12 21.29 -3.47
N ASP A 39 0.00 21.17 -4.18
CA ASP A 39 1.27 20.65 -3.63
C ASP A 39 1.81 21.49 -2.49
N SER A 40 1.69 22.82 -2.58
CA SER A 40 2.12 23.73 -1.51
C SER A 40 1.16 23.73 -0.32
N ALA A 41 -0.14 23.54 -0.54
CA ALA A 41 -1.12 23.32 0.52
C ALA A 41 -0.85 21.99 1.25
N LEU A 42 -0.58 20.90 0.53
CA LEU A 42 -0.24 19.61 1.12
C LEU A 42 1.07 19.69 1.90
N LYS A 43 2.13 20.27 1.32
CA LYS A 43 3.39 20.50 2.05
C LYS A 43 3.20 21.38 3.28
N SER A 44 2.34 22.39 3.20
CA SER A 44 2.05 23.25 4.35
C SER A 44 1.29 22.53 5.44
N ILE A 45 0.34 21.65 5.09
CA ILE A 45 -0.40 20.82 6.05
C ILE A 45 0.53 19.78 6.68
N GLN A 46 1.42 19.17 5.88
CA GLN A 46 2.42 18.21 6.34
C GLN A 46 3.47 18.88 7.24
N GLN A 47 3.89 20.12 6.93
CA GLN A 47 4.76 20.92 7.78
C GLN A 47 4.05 21.37 9.07
N MET A 48 2.76 21.70 9.00
CA MET A 48 1.98 22.07 10.18
C MET A 48 1.76 20.88 11.10
N LEU A 49 1.52 19.68 10.54
CA LEU A 49 1.49 18.41 11.28
C LEU A 49 2.86 18.13 11.91
N GLN A 50 3.96 18.23 11.17
CA GLN A 50 5.31 18.07 11.74
C GLN A 50 5.62 19.09 12.86
N GLN A 51 5.11 20.33 12.77
CA GLN A 51 5.26 21.33 13.83
C GLN A 51 4.39 21.03 15.06
N LEU A 52 3.22 20.45 14.88
CA LEU A 52 2.38 19.93 15.98
C LEU A 52 3.08 18.78 16.71
N PHE A 53 3.76 17.89 15.99
CA PHE A 53 4.52 16.78 16.59
C PHE A 53 5.87 17.19 17.19
N ALA A 54 6.48 18.29 16.72
CA ALA A 54 7.75 18.80 17.26
C ALA A 54 7.57 19.68 18.51
N GLN A 55 6.34 20.09 18.86
CA GLN A 55 6.06 21.01 19.98
C GLN A 55 5.41 20.31 21.19
N GLU A 56 5.32 18.98 21.19
CA GLU A 56 5.09 18.16 22.38
C GLU A 56 6.45 17.52 22.74
N GLY A 57 7.13 18.11 23.73
CA GLY A 57 8.44 17.65 24.19
C GLY A 57 8.42 16.23 24.79
N PRO A 58 9.60 15.64 25.01
CA PRO A 58 9.78 14.20 25.19
C PRO A 58 9.19 13.73 26.52
N ILE A 59 8.23 12.80 26.46
CA ILE A 59 7.89 12.00 27.63
C ILE A 59 8.90 10.84 27.66
N ASP A 60 9.86 11.01 28.56
CA ASP A 60 10.72 9.96 29.09
C ASP A 60 9.86 8.80 29.61
N ALA A 61 9.82 7.71 28.84
CA ALA A 61 9.37 6.40 29.28
C ALA A 61 10.16 5.34 28.49
N GLY A 62 11.23 4.83 29.13
CA GLY A 62 11.96 3.68 28.61
C GLY A 62 11.07 2.44 28.53
N GLY A 63 11.24 1.69 27.44
CA GLY A 63 10.60 0.38 27.27
C GLY A 63 10.72 -0.12 25.83
N ALA A 64 11.71 -0.97 25.60
CA ALA A 64 11.84 -1.90 24.47
C ALA A 64 11.76 -1.30 23.05
N ASP A 65 12.93 -0.83 22.62
CA ASP A 65 13.42 -0.93 21.24
C ASP A 65 13.10 -2.31 20.64
N SER A 66 11.96 -2.38 19.95
CA SER A 66 11.67 -3.44 18.98
C SER A 66 12.13 -2.91 17.65
N SER A 67 13.27 -3.45 17.25
CA SER A 67 13.93 -3.23 15.98
C SER A 67 12.99 -3.57 14.84
N ASP A 68 12.46 -2.55 14.18
CA ASP A 68 12.07 -2.68 12.78
C ASP A 68 12.53 -1.45 12.01
N GLN A 69 13.80 -1.54 11.61
CA GLN A 69 14.51 -0.55 10.83
C GLN A 69 14.42 -0.98 9.36
N SER A 70 13.29 -0.70 8.73
CA SER A 70 13.14 -0.73 7.26
C SER A 70 12.53 0.60 6.79
N GLY A 71 13.04 1.09 5.66
CA GLY A 71 13.11 2.51 5.32
C GLY A 71 11.78 3.25 5.19
N SER A 72 11.84 4.56 5.45
CA SER A 72 10.71 5.50 5.59
C SER A 72 10.16 5.46 7.01
N GLY A 73 10.29 6.54 7.79
CA GLY A 73 9.81 6.64 9.18
C GLY A 73 8.29 6.64 9.32
N MET A 74 7.62 5.76 8.59
CA MET A 74 6.18 5.54 8.55
C MET A 74 5.80 4.57 9.66
N THR A 75 4.81 4.95 10.46
CA THR A 75 4.21 4.13 11.51
C THR A 75 2.88 3.57 11.05
N ALA A 76 2.38 2.52 11.73
CA ALA A 76 1.05 1.96 11.49
C ALA A 76 -0.06 3.03 11.49
N GLN A 77 0.01 3.98 12.43
CA GLN A 77 -0.94 5.09 12.50
C GLN A 77 -0.86 5.98 11.26
N SER A 78 0.34 6.39 10.85
CA SER A 78 0.51 7.27 9.69
C SER A 78 0.19 6.58 8.36
N ALA A 79 0.53 5.29 8.22
CA ALA A 79 0.17 4.48 7.06
C ALA A 79 -1.36 4.31 6.95
N SER A 80 -2.01 3.96 8.07
CA SER A 80 -3.47 3.86 8.14
C SER A 80 -4.14 5.18 7.78
N GLY A 81 -3.63 6.31 8.27
CA GLY A 81 -4.17 7.63 7.95
C GLY A 81 -4.05 7.99 6.46
N ALA A 82 -2.92 7.66 5.83
CA ALA A 82 -2.74 7.88 4.40
C ALA A 82 -3.69 7.01 3.56
N LEU A 83 -3.83 5.72 3.90
CA LEU A 83 -4.76 4.80 3.24
C LEU A 83 -6.21 5.21 3.45
N ALA A 84 -6.63 5.49 4.69
CA ALA A 84 -7.99 5.94 5.00
C ALA A 84 -8.36 7.22 4.23
N SER A 85 -7.48 8.22 4.22
CA SER A 85 -7.71 9.48 3.47
C SER A 85 -7.92 9.19 1.98
N TYR A 86 -7.05 8.37 1.39
CA TYR A 86 -7.18 7.98 -0.01
C TYR A 86 -8.47 7.19 -0.27
N MET A 87 -8.86 6.30 0.64
CA MET A 87 -10.09 5.53 0.56
C MET A 87 -11.32 6.43 0.55
N HIS A 88 -11.39 7.41 1.46
CA HIS A 88 -12.47 8.41 1.51
C HIS A 88 -12.54 9.24 0.24
N GLU A 89 -11.40 9.74 -0.25
CA GLU A 89 -11.32 10.58 -1.46
C GLU A 89 -11.76 9.84 -2.72
N ASN A 90 -11.50 8.52 -2.79
CA ASN A 90 -11.76 7.71 -3.98
C ASN A 90 -13.00 6.82 -3.84
N GLY A 91 -13.75 6.92 -2.74
CA GLY A 91 -14.93 6.11 -2.48
C GLY A 91 -14.65 4.60 -2.37
N ILE A 92 -13.47 4.24 -1.86
CA ILE A 92 -13.06 2.86 -1.60
C ILE A 92 -13.53 2.49 -0.19
N ASN A 93 -14.33 1.44 -0.07
CA ASN A 93 -14.88 1.04 1.23
C ASN A 93 -13.98 0.07 2.00
N THR A 94 -13.19 -0.73 1.29
CA THR A 94 -12.38 -1.81 1.84
C THR A 94 -11.07 -1.94 1.06
N LEU A 95 -10.03 -2.42 1.73
CA LEU A 95 -8.77 -2.85 1.12
C LEU A 95 -8.48 -4.30 1.50
N ASP A 96 -7.96 -5.07 0.56
CA ASP A 96 -7.38 -6.39 0.78
C ASP A 96 -5.86 -6.41 0.49
N PRO A 97 -5.10 -7.42 0.94
CA PRO A 97 -3.66 -7.53 0.68
C PRO A 97 -3.29 -7.41 -0.81
N ASN A 98 -4.09 -7.95 -1.73
CA ASN A 98 -3.82 -7.85 -3.16
C ASN A 98 -3.98 -6.40 -3.66
N GLN A 99 -5.00 -5.67 -3.19
CA GLN A 99 -5.18 -4.26 -3.49
C GLN A 99 -4.05 -3.40 -2.92
N LEU A 100 -3.60 -3.70 -1.70
CA LEU A 100 -2.40 -3.05 -1.13
C LEU A 100 -1.17 -3.33 -2.00
N TYR A 101 -0.98 -4.57 -2.43
CA TYR A 101 0.12 -4.96 -3.32
C TYR A 101 0.08 -4.20 -4.65
N GLN A 102 -1.09 -4.12 -5.29
CA GLN A 102 -1.27 -3.34 -6.50
C GLN A 102 -1.01 -1.84 -6.27
N MET A 103 -1.43 -1.29 -5.13
CA MET A 103 -1.15 0.11 -4.80
C MET A 103 0.33 0.39 -4.56
N ALA A 104 1.08 -0.59 -4.06
CA ALA A 104 2.52 -0.48 -3.80
C ALA A 104 3.36 -0.63 -5.09
N TYR A 105 3.11 -1.66 -5.90
CA TYR A 105 3.99 -2.02 -7.03
C TYR A 105 3.43 -1.64 -8.40
N ASN A 106 2.13 -1.41 -8.51
CA ASN A 106 1.46 -1.01 -9.75
C ASN A 106 0.43 0.13 -9.51
N PRO A 107 0.84 1.25 -8.89
CA PRO A 107 -0.09 2.32 -8.54
C PRO A 107 -0.78 2.89 -9.78
N LYS A 108 -2.10 3.09 -9.68
CA LYS A 108 -2.87 3.80 -10.71
C LYS A 108 -2.31 5.21 -10.88
N SER A 109 -2.40 5.74 -12.10
CA SER A 109 -1.99 7.13 -12.36
C SER A 109 -2.78 8.08 -11.45
N GLY A 110 -2.05 8.93 -10.73
CA GLY A 110 -2.62 9.86 -9.75
C GLY A 110 -2.66 9.33 -8.31
N THR A 111 -2.30 8.06 -8.05
CA THR A 111 -2.08 7.58 -6.68
C THR A 111 -0.88 8.31 -6.07
N PRO A 112 -1.04 9.01 -4.92
CA PRO A 112 0.06 9.70 -4.26
C PRO A 112 1.14 8.72 -3.77
N SER A 113 2.42 9.13 -3.80
CA SER A 113 3.52 8.25 -3.37
C SER A 113 3.36 7.78 -1.92
N ALA A 114 2.88 8.65 -1.02
CA ALA A 114 2.63 8.31 0.38
C ALA A 114 1.59 7.19 0.55
N VAL A 115 0.66 7.04 -0.40
CA VAL A 115 -0.34 5.96 -0.40
C VAL A 115 0.29 4.65 -0.82
N SER A 116 1.17 4.68 -1.84
CA SER A 116 1.96 3.50 -2.23
C SER A 116 2.91 3.05 -1.11
N ASP A 117 3.58 4.00 -0.44
CA ASP A 117 4.45 3.71 0.70
C ASP A 117 3.65 3.12 1.87
N ALA A 118 2.46 3.66 2.16
CA ALA A 118 1.58 3.13 3.20
C ALA A 118 1.04 1.73 2.86
N ALA A 119 0.71 1.48 1.60
CA ALA A 119 0.30 0.16 1.15
C ALA A 119 1.43 -0.87 1.29
N LYS A 120 2.65 -0.48 0.92
CA LYS A 120 3.86 -1.29 1.11
C LYS A 120 4.12 -1.56 2.60
N PHE A 121 4.01 -0.55 3.45
CA PHE A 121 4.14 -0.71 4.90
C PHE A 121 3.17 -1.76 5.45
N MET A 122 1.89 -1.72 5.03
CA MET A 122 0.89 -2.70 5.50
C MET A 122 1.18 -4.13 5.05
N LEU A 123 1.80 -4.31 3.88
CA LEU A 123 2.24 -5.63 3.40
C LEU A 123 3.44 -6.13 4.21
N GLU A 124 4.45 -5.28 4.41
CA GLU A 124 5.64 -5.58 5.22
C GLU A 124 5.27 -5.91 6.68
N ASN A 125 4.15 -5.36 7.16
CA ASN A 125 3.65 -5.55 8.52
C ASN A 125 2.29 -6.28 8.52
N PRO A 126 2.22 -7.56 8.09
CA PRO A 126 0.94 -8.25 7.92
C PRO A 126 0.20 -8.48 9.25
N ASP A 127 0.93 -8.52 10.37
CA ASP A 127 0.33 -8.56 11.72
C ASP A 127 -0.41 -7.25 12.04
N THR A 128 0.13 -6.11 11.61
CA THR A 128 -0.53 -4.81 11.77
C THR A 128 -1.81 -4.77 10.95
N PHE A 129 -1.77 -5.19 9.69
CA PHE A 129 -2.98 -5.27 8.87
C PHE A 129 -4.04 -6.19 9.50
N ASN A 130 -3.63 -7.36 10.01
CA ASN A 130 -4.52 -8.28 10.72
C ASN A 130 -5.16 -7.66 11.98
N GLN A 131 -4.41 -6.90 12.77
CA GLN A 131 -4.96 -6.20 13.94
C GLN A 131 -5.97 -5.12 13.54
N ILE A 132 -5.74 -4.44 12.42
CA ILE A 132 -6.68 -3.45 11.88
C ILE A 132 -7.95 -4.15 11.41
N GLU A 133 -7.82 -5.15 10.54
CA GLU A 133 -8.92 -5.92 9.99
C GLU A 133 -9.82 -6.52 11.08
N THR A 134 -9.22 -7.09 12.12
CA THR A 134 -9.95 -7.82 13.16
C THR A 134 -10.44 -6.93 14.30
N HIS A 135 -10.34 -5.61 14.16
CA HIS A 135 -10.69 -4.67 15.22
C HIS A 135 -12.18 -4.73 15.59
N ASP A 136 -13.07 -4.71 14.60
CA ASP A 136 -14.52 -4.64 14.82
C ASP A 136 -15.21 -6.01 14.72
N VAL A 137 -14.71 -6.89 13.85
CA VAL A 137 -15.19 -8.25 13.62
C VAL A 137 -14.04 -9.22 13.77
N ALA A 138 -14.19 -10.18 14.68
CA ALA A 138 -13.20 -11.23 14.85
C ALA A 138 -13.15 -12.16 13.62
N GLY A 139 -11.95 -12.37 13.09
CA GLY A 139 -11.65 -13.32 12.02
C GLY A 139 -10.93 -12.66 10.85
N ALA A 140 -9.83 -13.27 10.41
CA ALA A 140 -9.03 -12.79 9.28
C ALA A 140 -9.61 -13.32 7.95
N ASP A 141 -10.46 -12.55 7.29
CA ASP A 141 -10.96 -12.79 5.94
C ASP A 141 -10.14 -12.08 4.84
N GLY A 142 -9.19 -11.23 5.25
CA GLY A 142 -8.30 -10.44 4.39
C GLY A 142 -8.92 -9.11 3.95
N ILE A 143 -9.98 -8.61 4.59
CA ILE A 143 -10.70 -7.41 4.15
C ILE A 143 -10.79 -6.39 5.29
N ALA A 144 -9.97 -5.34 5.24
CA ALA A 144 -10.05 -4.23 6.17
C ALA A 144 -10.93 -3.10 5.61
N GLY A 145 -11.90 -2.64 6.39
CA GLY A 145 -12.77 -1.51 6.05
C GLY A 145 -12.12 -0.15 6.27
N VAL A 146 -12.65 0.89 5.63
CA VAL A 146 -12.18 2.28 5.83
C VAL A 146 -12.28 2.71 7.30
N ASN A 147 -13.29 2.23 8.02
CA ASN A 147 -13.47 2.55 9.44
C ASN A 147 -12.37 1.94 10.31
N ASP A 148 -11.84 0.78 9.94
CA ASP A 148 -10.75 0.11 10.65
C ASP A 148 -9.45 0.89 10.46
N PHE A 149 -9.19 1.34 9.24
CA PHE A 149 -8.07 2.24 8.97
C PHE A 149 -8.24 3.60 9.66
N ASP A 150 -9.45 4.17 9.71
CA ASP A 150 -9.74 5.40 10.46
C ASP A 150 -9.46 5.23 11.97
N TRP A 151 -9.84 4.08 12.54
CA TRP A 151 -9.55 3.74 13.92
C TRP A 151 -8.03 3.64 14.17
N ALA A 152 -7.32 2.91 13.32
CA ALA A 152 -5.87 2.77 13.44
C ALA A 152 -5.14 4.11 13.24
N ALA A 153 -5.62 4.96 12.34
CA ALA A 153 -5.11 6.32 12.12
C ALA A 153 -5.27 7.25 13.33
N GLN A 154 -6.26 6.97 14.19
CA GLN A 154 -6.51 7.70 15.43
C GLN A 154 -5.71 7.14 16.62
N GLY A 155 -4.80 6.18 16.38
CA GLY A 155 -3.98 5.57 17.42
C GLY A 155 -4.61 4.33 18.07
N GLY A 156 -5.65 3.76 17.45
CA GLY A 156 -6.37 2.60 17.96
C GLY A 156 -5.48 1.40 18.31
N LEU A 157 -4.45 1.14 17.50
CA LEU A 157 -3.48 0.08 17.75
C LEU A 157 -2.69 0.26 19.05
N SER A 158 -2.31 1.50 19.39
CA SER A 158 -1.59 1.80 20.63
C SER A 158 -2.47 1.70 21.87
N SER A 159 -3.78 1.93 21.73
CA SER A 159 -4.75 1.76 22.81
C SER A 159 -5.03 0.27 23.08
N ALA A 160 -5.15 -0.54 22.03
CA ALA A 160 -5.40 -1.98 22.16
C ALA A 160 -4.26 -2.72 22.90
N SER A 161 -3.01 -2.35 22.64
CA SER A 161 -1.84 -2.92 23.33
C SER A 161 -1.77 -2.63 24.84
N ASN A 162 -2.49 -1.61 25.33
CA ASN A 162 -2.53 -1.25 26.74
C ASN A 162 -3.67 -1.92 27.52
N GLU A 163 -4.61 -2.57 26.84
CA GLU A 163 -5.78 -3.20 27.48
C GLU A 163 -5.57 -4.69 27.81
N ASP A 164 -4.56 -5.35 27.21
CA ASP A 164 -4.26 -6.78 27.41
C ASP A 164 -3.33 -7.06 28.61
N ASP A 165 -2.70 -6.03 29.20
CA ASP A 165 -1.69 -6.21 30.27
C ASP A 165 -2.29 -6.40 31.69
N THR A 166 -3.61 -6.67 31.79
CA THR A 166 -4.29 -6.82 33.09
C THR A 166 -5.26 -8.01 33.19
N GLN A 167 -4.86 -9.22 32.77
CA GLN A 167 -5.42 -10.44 33.35
C GLN A 167 -4.36 -11.54 33.58
N SER A 168 -3.98 -11.72 34.86
CA SER A 168 -3.86 -13.00 35.59
C SER A 168 -3.33 -14.24 34.82
N MET A 169 -2.31 -14.97 35.27
CA MET A 169 -2.19 -15.54 36.63
C MET A 169 -0.89 -16.34 36.75
N ASP A 170 -0.35 -16.37 37.98
CA ASP A 170 0.52 -17.40 38.51
C ASP A 170 0.06 -18.84 38.16
N ASP A 171 0.89 -19.62 37.47
CA ASP A 171 1.15 -21.03 37.84
C ASP A 171 2.41 -21.57 37.11
N PRO A 172 3.41 -22.13 37.83
CA PRO A 172 4.59 -22.75 37.23
C PRO A 172 4.38 -24.27 37.10
N MET A 173 4.11 -24.77 35.89
CA MET A 173 4.41 -26.15 35.51
C MET A 173 5.01 -26.21 34.11
N ASP A 174 6.33 -26.35 34.09
CA ASP A 174 7.06 -27.45 33.44
C ASP A 174 6.34 -28.16 32.28
N LEU A 175 6.56 -27.64 31.08
CA LEU A 175 6.79 -28.44 29.87
C LEU A 175 7.87 -27.72 29.06
N ASP A 176 9.08 -28.27 29.11
CA ASP A 176 10.17 -28.05 28.16
C ASP A 176 9.64 -27.97 26.71
N PRO A 177 9.62 -26.79 26.08
CA PRO A 177 9.48 -26.70 24.64
C PRO A 177 10.88 -26.90 24.10
N THR A 178 11.25 -28.16 23.80
CA THR A 178 12.39 -28.42 22.94
C THR A 178 12.11 -27.77 21.59
N ASP A 179 12.56 -26.52 21.47
CA ASP A 179 13.59 -26.14 20.53
C ASP A 179 13.34 -26.67 19.12
N ASP A 180 12.23 -26.23 18.52
CA ASP A 180 12.23 -25.91 17.10
C ASP A 180 12.58 -24.43 16.96
N SER A 181 13.80 -24.08 17.39
CA SER A 181 14.51 -22.91 16.85
C SER A 181 14.88 -23.22 15.40
N GLY A 182 13.89 -23.54 14.58
CA GLY A 182 14.01 -23.60 13.13
C GLY A 182 14.69 -22.31 12.72
N ALA A 183 15.78 -22.43 11.96
CA ALA A 183 16.51 -21.27 11.47
C ALA A 183 15.52 -20.22 10.95
N PRO A 184 15.77 -18.92 11.17
CA PRO A 184 14.88 -17.88 10.67
C PRO A 184 14.61 -18.16 9.19
N MET A 185 13.34 -18.30 8.85
CA MET A 185 12.95 -18.66 7.49
C MET A 185 13.49 -17.60 6.53
N ASP A 186 14.22 -18.04 5.50
CA ASP A 186 14.75 -17.18 4.45
C ASP A 186 13.92 -17.30 3.18
N ALA A 187 14.22 -16.44 2.20
CA ALA A 187 13.48 -16.40 0.94
C ALA A 187 13.53 -17.73 0.17
N GLN A 188 14.66 -18.43 0.21
CA GLN A 188 14.84 -19.70 -0.49
C GLN A 188 13.99 -20.80 0.16
N SER A 189 14.04 -20.92 1.48
CA SER A 189 13.28 -21.91 2.26
C SER A 189 11.79 -21.63 2.21
N ALA A 190 11.38 -20.37 2.36
CA ALA A 190 9.99 -19.96 2.20
C ALA A 190 9.46 -20.28 0.79
N SER A 191 10.24 -19.99 -0.26
CA SER A 191 9.86 -20.34 -1.64
C SER A 191 9.74 -21.86 -1.84
N GLY A 192 10.65 -22.63 -1.23
CA GLY A 192 10.60 -24.09 -1.24
C GLY A 192 9.31 -24.63 -0.63
N ALA A 193 8.97 -24.19 0.59
CA ALA A 193 7.73 -24.55 1.26
C ALA A 193 6.49 -24.15 0.44
N MET A 194 6.44 -22.92 -0.07
CA MET A 194 5.32 -22.47 -0.92
C MET A 194 5.17 -23.32 -2.19
N SER A 195 6.26 -23.63 -2.88
CA SER A 195 6.23 -24.48 -4.08
C SER A 195 5.73 -25.91 -3.79
N ALA A 196 6.12 -26.49 -2.64
CA ALA A 196 5.67 -27.80 -2.20
C ALA A 196 4.17 -27.78 -1.86
N CYS A 197 3.74 -26.80 -1.07
CA CYS A 197 2.34 -26.58 -0.73
C CYS A 197 1.47 -26.42 -1.99
N MET A 198 1.91 -25.64 -2.97
CA MET A 198 1.21 -25.44 -4.24
C MET A 198 1.00 -26.75 -5.01
N ARG A 199 2.04 -27.61 -5.07
CA ARG A 199 1.96 -28.93 -5.70
C ARG A 199 0.99 -29.87 -4.98
N ASP A 200 1.03 -29.88 -3.65
CA ASP A 200 0.22 -30.79 -2.83
C ASP A 200 -1.25 -30.41 -2.83
N GLN A 201 -1.56 -29.10 -2.82
CA GLN A 201 -2.94 -28.60 -2.83
C GLN A 201 -3.53 -28.49 -4.25
N GLY A 202 -2.73 -28.78 -5.29
CA GLY A 202 -3.14 -28.63 -6.69
C GLY A 202 -3.43 -27.19 -7.11
N ASN A 203 -2.95 -26.22 -6.32
CA ASN A 203 -3.09 -24.80 -6.57
C ASN A 203 -1.83 -24.28 -7.25
N TRP A 204 -1.95 -23.84 -8.50
CA TRP A 204 -0.79 -23.51 -9.33
C TRP A 204 -0.33 -22.07 -9.23
N THR A 205 -1.11 -21.21 -8.56
CA THR A 205 -0.85 -19.78 -8.41
C THR A 205 -1.16 -19.32 -6.99
N VAL A 206 -0.40 -18.37 -6.50
CA VAL A 206 -0.57 -17.75 -5.19
C VAL A 206 -0.52 -16.24 -5.36
N ASP A 207 -1.51 -15.55 -4.80
CA ASP A 207 -1.58 -14.09 -4.72
C ASP A 207 -1.43 -13.62 -3.25
N PRO A 208 -1.24 -12.31 -2.98
CA PRO A 208 -1.12 -11.79 -1.61
C PRO A 208 -2.30 -12.12 -0.70
N ASN A 209 -3.53 -12.18 -1.22
CA ASN A 209 -4.71 -12.57 -0.42
C ASN A 209 -4.60 -14.04 0.01
N LYS A 210 -4.15 -14.92 -0.88
CA LYS A 210 -3.96 -16.33 -0.59
C LYS A 210 -2.83 -16.55 0.42
N LEU A 211 -1.72 -15.81 0.30
CA LEU A 211 -0.66 -15.80 1.30
C LEU A 211 -1.22 -15.38 2.66
N TYR A 212 -2.00 -14.30 2.70
CA TYR A 212 -2.61 -13.79 3.92
C TYR A 212 -3.53 -14.82 4.58
N GLN A 213 -4.41 -15.46 3.79
CA GLN A 213 -5.26 -16.54 4.28
C GLN A 213 -4.43 -17.72 4.81
N MET A 214 -3.36 -18.12 4.12
CA MET A 214 -2.49 -19.21 4.60
C MET A 214 -1.80 -18.87 5.92
N ALA A 215 -1.46 -17.60 6.15
CA ALA A 215 -0.81 -17.12 7.35
C ALA A 215 -1.78 -17.00 8.55
N TYR A 216 -2.96 -16.39 8.37
CA TYR A 216 -3.85 -16.01 9.48
C TYR A 216 -5.14 -16.83 9.57
N ASN A 217 -5.52 -17.53 8.49
CA ASN A 217 -6.73 -18.36 8.43
C ASN A 217 -6.48 -19.67 7.66
N PRO A 218 -5.50 -20.49 8.10
CA PRO A 218 -5.05 -21.66 7.35
C PRO A 218 -6.18 -22.67 7.16
N SER A 219 -6.41 -23.06 5.90
CA SER A 219 -7.33 -24.13 5.56
C SER A 219 -6.82 -25.49 6.03
N ALA A 220 -7.73 -26.47 6.19
CA ALA A 220 -7.34 -27.84 6.48
C ALA A 220 -6.35 -28.37 5.43
N GLY A 221 -5.15 -28.76 5.87
CA GLY A 221 -4.07 -29.21 4.99
C GLY A 221 -2.93 -28.21 4.82
N THR A 222 -3.09 -26.96 5.26
CA THR A 222 -1.98 -26.01 5.41
C THR A 222 -1.17 -26.40 6.65
N THR A 223 0.12 -26.70 6.46
CA THR A 223 1.03 -27.03 7.57
C THR A 223 1.53 -25.77 8.27
N PRO A 224 2.07 -25.85 9.51
CA PRO A 224 2.70 -24.71 10.17
C PRO A 224 3.85 -24.09 9.34
N GLU A 225 4.59 -24.92 8.61
CA GLU A 225 5.66 -24.48 7.71
C GLU A 225 5.10 -23.66 6.54
N ASP A 226 3.99 -24.09 5.94
CA ASP A 226 3.32 -23.35 4.86
C ASP A 226 2.80 -21.99 5.36
N SER A 227 2.24 -21.94 6.57
CA SER A 227 1.79 -20.68 7.18
C SER A 227 2.95 -19.74 7.47
N ALA A 228 4.08 -20.27 7.97
CA ALA A 228 5.29 -19.49 8.21
C ALA A 228 5.87 -18.94 6.89
N ALA A 229 5.89 -19.75 5.83
CA ALA A 229 6.33 -19.34 4.49
C ALA A 229 5.43 -18.28 3.89
N ALA A 230 4.11 -18.43 4.05
CA ALA A 230 3.16 -17.43 3.59
C ALA A 230 3.34 -16.09 4.32
N LYS A 231 3.54 -16.13 5.65
CA LYS A 231 3.82 -14.94 6.46
C LYS A 231 5.13 -14.27 6.04
N PHE A 232 6.19 -15.05 5.80
CA PHE A 232 7.45 -14.53 5.28
C PHE A 232 7.26 -13.79 3.95
N MET A 233 6.51 -14.38 3.00
CA MET A 233 6.29 -13.78 1.68
C MET A 233 5.49 -12.47 1.76
N LEU A 234 4.53 -12.37 2.69
CA LEU A 234 3.80 -11.13 2.94
C LEU A 234 4.72 -10.05 3.50
N SER A 235 5.47 -10.37 4.55
CA SER A 235 6.35 -9.39 5.22
C SER A 235 7.56 -8.99 4.38
N HIS A 236 7.82 -9.70 3.27
CA HIS A 236 8.87 -9.38 2.30
C HIS A 236 8.27 -9.17 0.90
N PRO A 237 7.40 -8.16 0.71
CA PRO A 237 6.68 -7.99 -0.54
C PRO A 237 7.60 -7.69 -1.73
N ASP A 238 8.80 -7.13 -1.48
CA ASP A 238 9.84 -6.98 -2.50
C ASP A 238 10.38 -8.34 -2.97
N THR A 239 10.53 -9.31 -2.07
CA THR A 239 10.94 -10.68 -2.41
C THR A 239 9.85 -11.33 -3.25
N TYR A 240 8.60 -11.25 -2.82
CA TYR A 240 7.47 -11.78 -3.59
C TYR A 240 7.39 -11.14 -4.98
N ASN A 241 7.53 -9.81 -5.09
CA ASN A 241 7.58 -9.11 -6.37
C ASN A 241 8.72 -9.58 -7.29
N GLN A 242 9.91 -9.87 -6.74
CA GLN A 242 11.02 -10.43 -7.53
C GLN A 242 10.75 -11.84 -8.04
N ILE A 243 10.08 -12.66 -7.22
CA ILE A 243 9.65 -14.02 -7.59
C ILE A 243 8.64 -13.93 -8.73
N GLU A 244 7.59 -13.16 -8.52
CA GLU A 244 6.49 -12.97 -9.47
C GLU A 244 6.98 -12.45 -10.84
N THR A 245 7.90 -11.48 -10.83
CA THR A 245 8.34 -10.82 -12.07
C THR A 245 9.50 -11.51 -12.77
N HIS A 246 9.89 -12.72 -12.35
CA HIS A 246 11.08 -13.38 -12.88
C HIS A 246 10.90 -13.87 -14.32
N ASP A 247 9.72 -14.38 -14.68
CA ASP A 247 9.44 -14.95 -16.01
C ASP A 247 8.64 -13.99 -16.90
N VAL A 248 7.75 -13.18 -16.30
CA VAL A 248 6.93 -12.17 -16.96
C VAL A 248 7.16 -10.80 -16.32
N ALA A 249 7.45 -9.80 -17.14
CA ALA A 249 7.61 -8.43 -16.65
C ALA A 249 6.26 -7.82 -16.24
N GLY A 250 6.19 -7.32 -15.01
CA GLY A 250 5.05 -6.57 -14.45
C GLY A 250 4.41 -7.30 -13.26
N ALA A 251 4.14 -6.55 -12.19
CA ALA A 251 3.56 -7.07 -10.96
C ALA A 251 2.02 -7.13 -11.06
N ASP A 252 1.47 -8.27 -11.51
CA ASP A 252 0.03 -8.54 -11.51
C ASP A 252 -0.49 -9.17 -10.19
N GLY A 253 0.41 -9.43 -9.24
CA GLY A 253 0.14 -10.01 -7.93
C GLY A 253 -0.05 -11.52 -7.96
N ILE A 254 0.40 -12.23 -9.01
CA ILE A 254 0.16 -13.67 -9.16
C ILE A 254 1.48 -14.40 -9.44
N ALA A 255 1.99 -15.12 -8.44
CA ALA A 255 3.15 -15.99 -8.59
C ALA A 255 2.74 -17.45 -8.80
N GLY A 256 3.27 -18.10 -9.83
CA GLY A 256 3.10 -19.50 -10.14
C GLY A 256 4.13 -20.41 -9.46
N VAL A 257 3.90 -21.72 -9.52
CA VAL A 257 4.81 -22.72 -8.90
C VAL A 257 6.24 -22.63 -9.48
N ASN A 258 6.37 -22.31 -10.76
CA ASN A 258 7.67 -22.21 -11.42
C ASN A 258 8.49 -21.03 -10.87
N ASP A 259 7.82 -19.95 -10.48
CA ASP A 259 8.44 -18.76 -9.90
C ASP A 259 9.03 -19.10 -8.53
N PHE A 260 8.25 -19.76 -7.69
CA PHE A 260 8.72 -20.24 -6.39
C PHE A 260 9.79 -21.34 -6.52
N ASP A 261 9.69 -22.24 -7.50
CA ASP A 261 10.73 -23.25 -7.76
C ASP A 261 12.06 -22.60 -8.15
N TRP A 262 12.03 -21.56 -8.97
CA TRP A 262 13.21 -20.78 -9.35
C TRP A 262 13.83 -20.13 -8.12
N ALA A 263 13.03 -19.47 -7.29
CA ALA A 263 13.49 -18.82 -6.07
C ALA A 263 14.06 -19.82 -5.05
N ALA A 264 13.40 -20.98 -4.88
CA ALA A 264 13.85 -22.08 -4.02
C ALA A 264 15.19 -22.70 -4.45
N GLN A 265 15.58 -22.51 -5.70
CA GLN A 265 16.88 -22.96 -6.25
C GLN A 265 17.98 -21.89 -6.16
N GLY A 266 17.74 -20.81 -5.41
CA GLY A 266 18.68 -19.68 -5.28
C GLY A 266 18.61 -18.71 -6.46
N GLY A 267 17.46 -18.62 -7.12
CA GLY A 267 17.25 -17.67 -8.22
C GLY A 267 17.40 -16.21 -7.80
N LEU A 268 17.00 -15.88 -6.56
CA LEU A 268 17.07 -14.53 -6.00
C LEU A 268 18.52 -14.02 -5.82
N ASP A 269 19.47 -14.92 -5.54
CA ASP A 269 20.89 -14.55 -5.35
C ASP A 269 21.63 -14.27 -6.66
N GLN A 270 21.06 -14.69 -7.80
CA GLN A 270 21.73 -14.57 -9.11
C GLN A 270 21.60 -13.18 -9.74
N ASN A 271 20.76 -12.32 -9.16
CA ASN A 271 20.49 -10.96 -9.64
C ASN A 271 20.96 -9.85 -8.66
N ALA A 272 21.64 -10.21 -7.57
CA ALA A 272 22.16 -9.28 -6.54
C ALA A 272 23.55 -8.71 -6.86
#